data_AF-A0A5B0FPK0-F1
#
_entry.id   AF-A0A5B0FPK0-F1
#
_cell.length_a   1.000
_cell.length_b   1.000
_cell.length_c   1.000
_cell.angle_alpha   90.00
_cell.angle_beta   90.00
_cell.angle_gamma   90.00
#
_symmetry.space_group_name_H-M   'P 1'
#
loop_
_entity.id
_entity.type
_entity.pdbx_description
1 polymer ?
#
loop_
_entity_poly.entity_id
_entity_poly.type
_entity_poly.pdbx_seq_one_letter_code
_entity_poly.pdbx_strand_id
1 'polypeptide(L)'
;MMHTCKPLRLLLGIVFSVLACSRDENPKADRGGLEKFANDKFIVSRDEALSMVEYAHRNARTLDDKKKNKRVKKIEDFVGPQGKTIFYSITYENNEGFLLMSADRRMKPLLAYSDQGAFDLNTDNPGIQLWKDFIVENAKVAANLDTAHINVVNEWRLFERGEGANLRTAEQPVWTPEASCDYFVNHPIPANVTVQHLTHDVAFWGQGSGYNAHCPDGINTPNCNGSFDCSNAPVGCGPVAIGQVLRYYARTVNIGGTSYTTQMFNAMPRLHSGTCAPADGTPEGNLSHLLRDIGKSVDATYNTLVPFLGIPMSGSGCQTWSQPGKTDDFFATRGFTAFDLDFFNASNQTTIKNSLLARRPVIVYGSNCSTCLPNMHIWVIDGVQDLHAIYTNQQGYCYEHSSVLYQMNWGWADDPQNNGWFSYTGIVGSGTLYNSSNMKAYIITPN
;
A
#
# COMPACT_ATOMS: atom_id res chain seq x y z
N MET A 1 46.12 -83.55 -21.19
CA MET A 1 47.29 -83.60 -20.28
C MET A 1 47.01 -82.71 -19.08
N MET A 2 47.29 -83.28 -17.91
CA MET A 2 47.07 -82.77 -16.56
C MET A 2 47.87 -81.50 -16.23
N HIS A 3 47.31 -80.72 -15.28
CA HIS A 3 48.01 -80.02 -14.18
C HIS A 3 48.86 -78.76 -14.53
N THR A 4 49.03 -77.72 -13.71
CA THR A 4 48.56 -77.31 -12.37
C THR A 4 49.16 -75.91 -12.06
N CYS A 5 48.49 -75.17 -11.18
CA CYS A 5 48.99 -74.27 -10.13
C CYS A 5 49.65 -72.89 -10.39
N LYS A 6 48.98 -71.92 -9.75
CA LYS A 6 49.26 -70.52 -9.35
C LYS A 6 50.47 -70.38 -8.38
N PRO A 7 51.02 -69.19 -7.98
CA PRO A 7 50.23 -67.97 -7.67
C PRO A 7 50.84 -66.54 -7.81
N LEU A 8 49.93 -65.56 -7.62
CA LEU A 8 50.06 -64.23 -6.97
C LEU A 8 50.82 -63.07 -7.68
N ARG A 9 50.11 -62.03 -8.17
CA ARG A 9 49.67 -60.80 -7.46
C ARG A 9 49.16 -59.72 -8.44
N LEU A 10 48.28 -58.89 -7.89
CA LEU A 10 47.89 -57.52 -8.27
C LEU A 10 46.55 -57.31 -9.01
N LEU A 11 45.74 -56.46 -8.34
CA LEU A 11 44.42 -55.90 -8.64
C LEU A 11 44.39 -55.20 -10.02
N LEU A 12 43.27 -54.90 -10.69
CA LEU A 12 41.89 -54.65 -10.28
C LEU A 12 41.02 -54.87 -11.53
N GLY A 13 39.99 -55.71 -11.43
CA GLY A 13 39.08 -56.04 -12.54
C GLY A 13 37.91 -55.09 -12.64
N ILE A 14 37.64 -54.62 -13.87
CA ILE A 14 36.39 -53.98 -14.27
C ILE A 14 35.35 -55.09 -14.42
N VAL A 15 34.33 -55.11 -13.56
CA VAL A 15 33.19 -56.01 -13.64
C VAL A 15 32.02 -55.27 -14.29
N PHE A 16 31.55 -55.85 -15.40
CA PHE A 16 30.24 -55.56 -15.97
C PHE A 16 29.14 -55.92 -14.97
N SER A 17 28.43 -54.92 -14.48
CA SER A 17 27.18 -55.08 -13.75
C SER A 17 26.05 -54.60 -14.63
N VAL A 18 25.21 -55.54 -15.03
CA VAL A 18 23.92 -55.34 -15.68
C VAL A 18 23.05 -54.52 -14.71
N LEU A 19 22.91 -53.22 -14.95
CA LEU A 19 21.85 -52.44 -14.30
C LEU A 19 20.62 -52.51 -15.19
N ALA A 20 19.61 -53.20 -14.66
CA ALA A 20 18.25 -53.14 -15.13
C ALA A 20 17.83 -51.67 -15.27
N CYS A 21 17.33 -51.30 -16.45
CA CYS A 21 16.45 -50.15 -16.55
C CYS A 21 15.19 -50.47 -15.75
N SER A 22 15.15 -50.08 -14.47
CA SER A 22 13.86 -49.75 -13.89
C SER A 22 13.33 -48.60 -14.73
N ARG A 23 12.26 -48.89 -15.45
CA ARG A 23 11.35 -47.88 -15.97
C ARG A 23 10.95 -47.07 -14.75
N ASP A 24 11.60 -45.92 -14.54
CA ASP A 24 11.10 -44.96 -13.58
C ASP A 24 9.69 -44.65 -14.07
N GLU A 25 8.73 -45.16 -13.30
CA GLU A 25 7.38 -44.71 -13.35
C GLU A 25 7.48 -43.21 -13.19
N ASN A 26 7.38 -42.51 -14.32
CA ASN A 26 7.04 -41.12 -14.40
C ASN A 26 5.99 -40.95 -13.30
N PRO A 27 6.29 -40.24 -12.18
CA PRO A 27 5.30 -40.11 -11.12
C PRO A 27 4.13 -39.54 -11.89
N LYS A 28 3.05 -40.33 -11.99
CA LYS A 28 1.86 -39.90 -12.69
C LYS A 28 1.59 -38.56 -12.05
N ALA A 29 1.83 -37.49 -12.81
CA ALA A 29 1.47 -36.16 -12.41
C ALA A 29 0.01 -36.36 -12.08
N ASP A 30 -0.29 -36.31 -10.79
CA ASP A 30 -1.64 -36.43 -10.33
C ASP A 30 -2.33 -35.26 -11.01
N ARG A 31 -2.99 -35.55 -12.12
CA ARG A 31 -3.94 -34.65 -12.77
C ARG A 31 -5.19 -34.66 -11.90
N GLY A 32 -4.97 -34.51 -10.59
CA GLY A 32 -5.96 -34.27 -9.58
C GLY A 32 -6.70 -33.05 -10.07
N GLY A 33 -7.97 -33.27 -10.41
CA GLY A 33 -8.82 -32.25 -10.96
C GLY A 33 -8.80 -31.03 -10.05
N LEU A 34 -8.70 -29.87 -10.68
CA LEU A 34 -9.47 -28.67 -10.35
C LEU A 34 -10.07 -28.69 -8.94
N GLU A 35 -9.28 -28.37 -7.92
CA GLU A 35 -9.87 -27.64 -6.80
C GLU A 35 -10.08 -26.21 -7.31
N LYS A 36 -11.21 -26.00 -8.01
CA LYS A 36 -12.06 -24.87 -7.64
C LYS A 36 -12.08 -24.90 -6.12
N PHE A 37 -11.90 -23.78 -5.42
CA PHE A 37 -12.32 -23.77 -4.01
C PHE A 37 -13.72 -24.36 -4.01
N ALA A 38 -13.87 -25.57 -3.45
CA ALA A 38 -15.16 -26.24 -3.43
C ALA A 38 -16.12 -25.22 -2.82
N ASN A 39 -17.36 -25.16 -3.33
CA ASN A 39 -18.36 -24.12 -3.03
C ASN A 39 -18.61 -23.83 -1.52
N ASP A 40 -17.93 -24.54 -0.61
CA ASP A 40 -18.22 -24.53 0.82
C ASP A 40 -17.17 -23.87 1.73
N LYS A 41 -16.05 -23.26 1.27
CA LYS A 41 -15.20 -22.43 2.16
C LYS A 41 -14.47 -21.25 1.50
N PHE A 42 -15.20 -20.32 0.90
CA PHE A 42 -14.60 -19.02 0.54
C PHE A 42 -14.15 -18.21 1.77
N ILE A 43 -14.84 -18.39 2.89
CA ILE A 43 -14.56 -17.63 4.11
C ILE A 43 -13.36 -18.24 4.82
N VAL A 44 -12.38 -17.39 5.12
CA VAL A 44 -11.23 -17.70 5.95
C VAL A 44 -11.63 -17.47 7.41
N SER A 45 -11.41 -18.46 8.28
CA SER A 45 -11.65 -18.30 9.72
C SER A 45 -10.48 -17.59 10.41
N ARG A 46 -10.69 -17.09 11.63
CA ARG A 46 -9.62 -16.44 12.41
C ARG A 46 -8.48 -17.40 12.76
N ASP A 47 -8.79 -18.66 13.02
CA ASP A 47 -7.78 -19.69 13.31
C ASP A 47 -6.99 -20.06 12.05
N GLU A 48 -7.68 -20.16 10.91
CA GLU A 48 -7.04 -20.37 9.61
C GLU A 48 -6.11 -19.20 9.28
N ALA A 49 -6.59 -17.97 9.47
CA ALA A 49 -5.82 -16.76 9.32
C ALA A 49 -4.53 -16.77 10.14
N LEU A 50 -4.63 -17.09 11.44
CA LEU A 50 -3.49 -17.17 12.33
C LEU A 50 -2.49 -18.25 11.87
N SER A 51 -2.98 -19.45 11.53
CA SER A 51 -2.12 -20.55 11.08
C SER A 51 -1.34 -20.22 9.80
N MET A 52 -1.96 -19.52 8.85
CA MET A 52 -1.31 -19.12 7.60
C MET A 52 -0.17 -18.12 7.85
N VAL A 53 -0.40 -17.13 8.72
CA VAL A 53 0.62 -16.13 9.06
C VAL A 53 1.78 -16.76 9.82
N GLU A 54 1.53 -17.68 10.75
CA GLU A 54 2.60 -18.40 11.45
C GLU A 54 3.41 -19.32 10.54
N TYR A 55 2.77 -19.94 9.54
CA TYR A 55 3.43 -20.81 8.56
C TYR A 55 4.27 -20.00 7.57
N ALA A 56 3.75 -18.87 7.10
CA ALA A 56 4.42 -17.95 6.18
C ALA A 56 5.83 -17.54 6.63
N HIS A 57 6.04 -17.38 7.93
CA HIS A 57 7.34 -17.02 8.49
C HIS A 57 8.39 -18.15 8.42
N ARG A 58 7.98 -19.41 8.22
CA ARG A 58 8.89 -20.57 8.27
C ARG A 58 9.58 -20.91 6.94
N ASN A 59 9.03 -20.48 5.80
CA ASN A 59 9.45 -20.95 4.45
C ASN A 59 10.29 -19.92 3.64
N ALA A 60 11.17 -19.17 4.29
CA ALA A 60 12.10 -18.32 3.54
C ALA A 60 13.12 -19.19 2.78
N ARG A 61 13.01 -19.26 1.44
CA ARG A 61 14.01 -19.85 0.51
C ARG A 61 15.37 -19.13 0.50
N THR A 62 15.70 -18.38 1.55
CA THR A 62 17.03 -17.85 1.79
C THR A 62 17.65 -18.65 2.92
N LEU A 63 18.80 -19.29 2.66
CA LEU A 63 19.69 -19.94 3.64
C LEU A 63 20.25 -18.98 4.72
N ASP A 64 19.62 -17.83 4.91
CA ASP A 64 20.03 -16.81 5.85
C ASP A 64 19.16 -16.95 7.11
N ASP A 65 19.61 -17.82 8.03
CA ASP A 65 19.00 -18.15 9.32
C ASP A 65 18.79 -16.92 10.27
N LYS A 66 19.05 -15.70 9.80
CA LYS A 66 19.06 -14.47 10.60
C LYS A 66 17.81 -13.59 10.46
N LYS A 67 16.83 -13.92 9.61
CA LYS A 67 15.56 -13.16 9.59
C LYS A 67 14.56 -13.76 10.57
N LYS A 68 14.40 -13.07 11.71
CA LYS A 68 13.47 -13.39 12.81
C LYS A 68 12.07 -13.76 12.30
N ASN A 69 11.55 -14.90 12.78
CA ASN A 69 10.13 -15.20 12.70
C ASN A 69 9.36 -14.09 13.43
N LYS A 70 8.60 -13.26 12.69
CA LYS A 70 7.74 -12.24 13.32
C LYS A 70 6.70 -12.98 14.16
N ARG A 71 6.52 -12.55 15.42
CA ARG A 71 5.51 -13.13 16.32
C ARG A 71 4.25 -12.29 16.28
N VAL A 72 3.09 -12.93 16.16
CA VAL A 72 1.80 -12.25 16.20
C VAL A 72 1.53 -11.76 17.63
N LYS A 73 1.34 -10.45 17.79
CA LYS A 73 0.95 -9.81 19.05
C LYS A 73 -0.55 -9.80 19.22
N LYS A 74 -1.29 -9.48 18.15
CA LYS A 74 -2.74 -9.26 18.16
C LYS A 74 -3.32 -9.54 16.78
N ILE A 75 -4.52 -10.10 16.75
CA ILE A 75 -5.35 -10.21 15.55
C ILE A 75 -6.72 -9.59 15.86
N GLU A 76 -7.19 -8.69 15.00
CA GLU A 76 -8.47 -8.01 15.11
C GLU A 76 -9.30 -8.22 13.85
N ASP A 77 -10.61 -8.23 14.02
CA ASP A 77 -11.56 -8.52 12.94
C ASP A 77 -12.17 -7.19 12.48
N PHE A 78 -12.00 -6.84 11.21
CA PHE A 78 -12.76 -5.76 10.61
C PHE A 78 -14.08 -6.32 10.08
N VAL A 79 -15.18 -5.97 10.73
CA VAL A 79 -16.52 -6.47 10.43
C VAL A 79 -17.28 -5.44 9.60
N GLY A 80 -17.80 -5.87 8.44
CA GLY A 80 -18.58 -5.02 7.55
C GLY A 80 -20.06 -4.88 7.98
N PRO A 81 -20.87 -4.08 7.26
CA PRO A 81 -22.25 -3.74 7.65
C PRO A 81 -23.22 -4.93 7.82
N GLN A 82 -22.89 -6.11 7.29
CA GLN A 82 -23.71 -7.33 7.40
C GLN A 82 -23.26 -8.28 8.53
N GLY A 83 -22.37 -7.82 9.43
CA GLY A 83 -21.82 -8.67 10.50
C GLY A 83 -20.81 -9.71 10.00
N LYS A 84 -20.39 -9.62 8.73
CA LYS A 84 -19.38 -10.50 8.13
C LYS A 84 -18.01 -9.88 8.29
N THR A 85 -17.04 -10.67 8.76
CA THR A 85 -15.63 -10.28 8.75
C THR A 85 -15.18 -10.10 7.30
N ILE A 86 -14.60 -8.94 7.01
CA ILE A 86 -14.11 -8.59 5.68
C ILE A 86 -12.61 -8.85 5.58
N PHE A 87 -11.86 -8.48 6.63
CA PHE A 87 -10.44 -8.77 6.74
C PHE A 87 -10.00 -8.86 8.20
N TYR A 88 -8.84 -9.46 8.41
CA TYR A 88 -8.13 -9.55 9.67
C TYR A 88 -6.98 -8.54 9.71
N SER A 89 -6.90 -7.74 10.77
CA SER A 89 -5.75 -6.90 11.09
C SER A 89 -4.82 -7.64 12.04
N ILE A 90 -3.65 -8.04 11.56
CA ILE A 90 -2.64 -8.77 12.32
C ILE A 90 -1.50 -7.83 12.65
N THR A 91 -1.27 -7.58 13.94
CA THR A 91 -0.14 -6.77 14.44
C THR A 91 0.95 -7.67 15.01
N TYR A 92 2.20 -7.38 14.66
CA TYR A 92 3.36 -8.14 15.13
C TYR A 92 3.97 -7.55 16.41
N GLU A 93 4.68 -8.37 17.17
CA GLU A 93 5.47 -7.94 18.32
C GLU A 93 6.64 -7.03 17.89
N ASN A 94 7.30 -6.38 18.87
CA ASN A 94 8.56 -5.63 18.67
C ASN A 94 8.52 -4.55 17.58
N ASN A 95 7.35 -3.96 17.33
CA ASN A 95 7.16 -2.96 16.28
C ASN A 95 7.48 -3.47 14.87
N GLU A 96 7.36 -4.79 14.62
CA GLU A 96 7.64 -5.42 13.33
C GLU A 96 6.48 -5.29 12.32
N GLY A 97 5.58 -4.34 12.53
CA GLY A 97 4.56 -3.94 11.58
C GLY A 97 3.22 -4.64 11.72
N PHE A 98 2.45 -4.59 10.63
CA PHE A 98 1.12 -5.20 10.54
C PHE A 98 0.87 -5.82 9.16
N LEU A 99 -0.15 -6.68 9.09
CA LEU A 99 -0.67 -7.31 7.89
C LEU A 99 -2.21 -7.23 7.92
N LEU A 100 -2.82 -6.72 6.86
CA LEU A 100 -4.26 -6.78 6.63
C LEU A 100 -4.56 -7.87 5.61
N MET A 101 -5.21 -8.94 6.08
CA MET A 101 -5.48 -10.13 5.28
C MET A 101 -6.96 -10.33 5.04
N SER A 102 -7.36 -10.54 3.79
CA SER A 102 -8.76 -10.80 3.42
C SER A 102 -9.34 -12.00 4.18
N ALA A 103 -10.61 -11.89 4.59
CA ALA A 103 -11.38 -12.98 5.16
C ALA A 103 -12.18 -13.77 4.08
N ASP A 104 -12.06 -13.40 2.80
CA ASP A 104 -12.73 -14.05 1.68
C ASP A 104 -11.74 -14.39 0.56
N ARG A 105 -11.69 -15.67 0.17
CA ARG A 105 -10.80 -16.22 -0.88
C ARG A 105 -11.15 -15.77 -2.29
N ARG A 106 -12.27 -15.07 -2.48
CA ARG A 106 -12.62 -14.40 -3.73
C ARG A 106 -12.00 -13.01 -3.84
N MET A 107 -11.44 -12.50 -2.75
CA MET A 107 -10.62 -11.30 -2.72
C MET A 107 -9.14 -11.66 -2.53
N LYS A 108 -8.25 -10.79 -2.98
CA LYS A 108 -6.79 -10.89 -2.80
C LYS A 108 -6.43 -11.15 -1.33
N PRO A 109 -5.50 -12.10 -1.03
CA PRO A 109 -5.14 -12.42 0.35
C PRO A 109 -4.56 -11.22 1.10
N LEU A 110 -3.64 -10.49 0.48
CA LEU A 110 -2.99 -9.32 1.07
C LEU A 110 -3.67 -8.03 0.64
N LEU A 111 -4.32 -7.36 1.58
CA LEU A 111 -4.95 -6.07 1.32
C LEU A 111 -4.02 -4.90 1.63
N ALA A 112 -3.26 -4.98 2.74
CA ALA A 112 -2.26 -3.98 3.10
C ALA A 112 -1.22 -4.57 4.06
N TYR A 113 -0.06 -3.93 4.19
CA TYR A 113 0.92 -4.26 5.24
C TYR A 113 1.84 -3.10 5.55
N SER A 114 2.57 -3.21 6.66
CA SER A 114 3.75 -2.39 6.94
C SER A 114 4.83 -3.25 7.60
N ASP A 115 6.10 -2.93 7.37
CA ASP A 115 7.22 -3.58 8.06
C ASP A 115 7.47 -3.02 9.45
N GLN A 116 6.82 -1.92 9.82
CA GLN A 116 6.92 -1.25 11.12
C GLN A 116 5.58 -0.68 11.59
N GLY A 117 5.43 -0.48 12.89
CA GLY A 117 4.21 0.12 13.46
C GLY A 117 3.08 -0.88 13.67
N ALA A 118 1.86 -0.36 13.76
CA ALA A 118 0.62 -1.08 13.94
C ALA A 118 -0.48 -0.46 13.07
N PHE A 119 -1.58 -1.19 12.90
CA PHE A 119 -2.78 -0.69 12.24
C PHE A 119 -3.89 -0.48 13.26
N ASP A 120 -4.33 0.77 13.43
CA ASP A 120 -5.50 1.15 14.20
C ASP A 120 -6.75 1.10 13.33
N LEU A 121 -7.61 0.12 13.59
CA LEU A 121 -8.90 -0.05 12.92
C LEU A 121 -9.88 1.10 13.20
N ASN A 122 -9.75 1.74 14.37
CA ASN A 122 -10.67 2.76 14.87
C ASN A 122 -10.20 4.19 14.58
N THR A 123 -9.13 4.34 13.80
CA THR A 123 -8.57 5.66 13.44
C THR A 123 -9.61 6.56 12.78
N ASP A 124 -9.61 7.85 13.11
CA ASP A 124 -10.45 8.85 12.46
C ASP A 124 -9.85 9.38 11.15
N ASN A 125 -8.73 8.80 10.69
CA ASN A 125 -8.07 9.18 9.45
C ASN A 125 -8.98 8.96 8.22
N PRO A 126 -9.43 10.02 7.52
CA PRO A 126 -10.36 9.91 6.40
C PRO A 126 -9.81 9.09 5.24
N GLY A 127 -8.50 9.10 4.99
CA GLY A 127 -7.87 8.28 3.95
C GLY A 127 -8.01 6.78 4.21
N ILE A 128 -7.83 6.38 5.48
CA ILE A 128 -8.03 5.00 5.91
C ILE A 128 -9.50 4.61 5.86
N GLN A 129 -10.42 5.50 6.25
CA GLN A 129 -11.86 5.26 6.14
C GLN A 129 -12.29 5.06 4.68
N LEU A 130 -11.82 5.91 3.76
CA LEU A 130 -12.07 5.76 2.33
C LEU A 130 -11.53 4.43 1.77
N TRP A 131 -10.33 4.02 2.21
CA TRP A 131 -9.78 2.73 1.81
C TRP A 131 -10.59 1.55 2.36
N LYS A 132 -11.04 1.61 3.63
CA LYS A 132 -11.92 0.58 4.21
C LYS A 132 -13.24 0.48 3.45
N ASP A 133 -13.85 1.61 3.09
CA ASP A 133 -15.06 1.64 2.27
C ASP A 133 -14.84 0.99 0.89
N PHE A 134 -13.71 1.30 0.25
CA PHE A 134 -13.31 0.66 -1.01
C PHE A 134 -13.20 -0.87 -0.86
N ILE A 135 -12.59 -1.36 0.22
CA ILE A 135 -12.50 -2.81 0.50
C ILE A 135 -13.88 -3.42 0.79
N VAL A 136 -14.75 -2.72 1.53
CA VAL A 136 -16.13 -3.18 1.80
C VAL A 136 -16.94 -3.32 0.51
N GLU A 137 -16.85 -2.37 -0.42
CA GLU A 137 -17.55 -2.49 -1.71
C GLU A 137 -17.03 -3.66 -2.55
N ASN A 138 -15.71 -3.89 -2.57
CA ASN A 138 -15.16 -5.07 -3.23
C ASN A 138 -15.63 -6.37 -2.56
N ALA A 139 -15.76 -6.40 -1.24
CA ALA A 139 -16.29 -7.56 -0.52
C ALA A 139 -17.77 -7.82 -0.82
N LYS A 140 -18.59 -6.78 -1.01
CA LYS A 140 -19.98 -6.93 -1.46
C LYS A 140 -20.04 -7.58 -2.85
N VAL A 141 -19.17 -7.18 -3.76
CA VAL A 141 -19.05 -7.82 -5.07
C VAL A 141 -18.62 -9.27 -4.92
N ALA A 142 -17.54 -9.52 -4.19
CA ALA A 142 -17.00 -10.86 -3.96
C ALA A 142 -18.05 -11.83 -3.41
N ALA A 143 -18.89 -11.36 -2.48
CA ALA A 143 -19.97 -12.14 -1.89
C ALA A 143 -20.97 -12.68 -2.93
N ASN A 144 -21.15 -12.02 -4.07
CA ASN A 144 -22.04 -12.41 -5.16
C ASN A 144 -21.37 -13.28 -6.23
N LEU A 145 -20.08 -13.59 -6.09
CA LEU A 145 -19.36 -14.45 -7.03
C LEU A 145 -19.35 -15.90 -6.54
N ASP A 146 -19.69 -16.82 -7.44
CA ASP A 146 -19.63 -18.27 -7.18
C ASP A 146 -18.20 -18.83 -7.31
N THR A 147 -17.26 -18.04 -7.85
CA THR A 147 -15.86 -18.44 -8.05
C THR A 147 -14.93 -17.24 -7.89
N ALA A 148 -13.74 -17.46 -7.36
CA ALA A 148 -12.66 -16.47 -7.35
C ALA A 148 -12.02 -16.33 -8.74
N HIS A 149 -11.57 -15.12 -9.08
CA HIS A 149 -10.77 -14.90 -10.29
C HIS A 149 -9.44 -15.68 -10.21
N ILE A 150 -8.94 -16.21 -11.33
CA ILE A 150 -7.75 -17.08 -11.34
C ILE A 150 -6.51 -16.42 -10.73
N ASN A 151 -6.28 -15.12 -10.98
CA ASN A 151 -5.18 -14.38 -10.38
C ASN A 151 -5.27 -14.37 -8.85
N VAL A 152 -6.47 -14.19 -8.29
CA VAL A 152 -6.71 -14.22 -6.84
C VAL A 152 -6.45 -15.62 -6.27
N VAL A 153 -6.94 -16.67 -6.95
CA VAL A 153 -6.65 -18.07 -6.57
C VAL A 153 -5.15 -18.32 -6.49
N ASN A 154 -4.40 -17.85 -7.48
CA ASN A 154 -2.96 -18.03 -7.52
C ASN A 154 -2.22 -17.23 -6.46
N GLU A 155 -2.67 -16.01 -6.15
CA GLU A 155 -2.15 -15.23 -5.02
C GLU A 155 -2.38 -15.93 -3.68
N TRP A 156 -3.56 -16.54 -3.46
CA TRP A 156 -3.82 -17.36 -2.27
C TRP A 156 -2.89 -18.56 -2.18
N ARG A 157 -2.67 -19.30 -3.28
CA ARG A 157 -1.74 -20.43 -3.32
C ARG A 157 -0.32 -20.02 -2.93
N LEU A 158 0.14 -18.88 -3.42
CA LEU A 158 1.44 -18.32 -3.04
C LEU A 158 1.48 -17.98 -1.55
N PHE A 159 0.44 -17.29 -1.07
CA PHE A 159 0.33 -16.86 0.31
C PHE A 159 0.34 -18.05 1.28
N GLU A 160 -0.47 -19.08 1.02
CA GLU A 160 -0.58 -20.30 1.82
C GLU A 160 0.71 -21.13 1.84
N ARG A 161 1.52 -21.08 0.78
CA ARG A 161 2.85 -21.72 0.72
C ARG A 161 3.93 -20.95 1.50
N GLY A 162 3.62 -19.74 1.97
CA GLY A 162 4.57 -18.81 2.60
C GLY A 162 5.46 -18.05 1.62
N GLU A 163 5.24 -18.23 0.32
CA GLU A 163 5.95 -17.50 -0.74
C GLU A 163 5.33 -16.11 -0.97
N GLY A 164 4.01 -15.96 -0.74
CA GLY A 164 3.25 -14.72 -0.92
C GLY A 164 3.07 -13.89 0.35
N ALA A 165 3.44 -14.42 1.52
CA ALA A 165 3.29 -13.73 2.81
C ALA A 165 4.59 -13.07 3.30
N ASN A 166 5.72 -13.35 2.63
CA ASN A 166 6.97 -12.68 2.94
C ASN A 166 7.14 -11.32 2.25
N LEU A 167 6.39 -11.02 1.17
CA LEU A 167 6.17 -9.71 0.46
C LEU A 167 7.34 -8.73 0.38
N ARG A 168 8.52 -9.22 0.67
CA ARG A 168 9.78 -8.53 0.61
C ARG A 168 10.29 -8.79 -0.78
N THR A 169 10.59 -7.70 -1.44
CA THR A 169 11.49 -7.55 -2.58
C THR A 169 12.57 -8.64 -2.60
N ALA A 170 12.21 -9.84 -3.05
CA ALA A 170 13.15 -10.58 -3.84
C ALA A 170 13.24 -9.71 -5.10
N GLU A 171 14.43 -9.14 -5.35
CA GLU A 171 14.77 -8.52 -6.62
C GLU A 171 14.50 -9.48 -7.79
N GLN A 172 14.38 -10.78 -7.49
CA GLN A 172 14.01 -11.83 -8.40
C GLN A 172 12.48 -11.98 -8.51
N PRO A 173 11.93 -12.13 -9.73
CA PRO A 173 10.53 -12.46 -9.95
C PRO A 173 10.09 -13.67 -9.11
N VAL A 174 8.84 -13.69 -8.64
CA VAL A 174 8.31 -14.88 -7.97
C VAL A 174 8.03 -15.92 -9.05
N TRP A 175 8.96 -16.87 -9.21
CA TRP A 175 8.78 -18.00 -10.11
C TRP A 175 7.90 -19.06 -9.43
N THR A 176 6.68 -19.24 -9.90
CA THR A 176 5.87 -20.40 -9.47
C THR A 176 6.26 -21.59 -10.34
N PRO A 177 6.83 -22.67 -9.77
CA PRO A 177 7.23 -23.82 -10.56
C PRO A 177 5.99 -24.58 -11.04
N GLU A 178 5.64 -24.43 -12.30
CA GLU A 178 5.11 -25.54 -13.07
C GLU A 178 6.08 -25.76 -14.23
N ALA A 179 6.55 -27.00 -14.39
CA ALA A 179 7.61 -27.42 -15.31
C ALA A 179 7.27 -27.22 -16.82
N SER A 180 6.26 -26.40 -17.15
CA SER A 180 5.73 -26.16 -18.49
C SER A 180 5.93 -24.73 -19.00
N CYS A 181 6.46 -23.80 -18.21
CA CYS A 181 6.62 -22.39 -18.62
C CYS A 181 7.98 -22.09 -19.28
N ASP A 182 8.47 -22.99 -20.14
CA ASP A 182 9.76 -22.88 -20.84
C ASP A 182 9.92 -21.58 -21.65
N TYR A 183 8.82 -21.00 -22.14
CA TYR A 183 8.85 -19.70 -22.82
C TYR A 183 9.45 -18.61 -21.94
N PHE A 184 9.03 -18.53 -20.67
CA PHE A 184 9.54 -17.55 -19.71
C PHE A 184 10.89 -17.93 -19.10
N VAL A 185 11.29 -19.20 -19.20
CA VAL A 185 12.67 -19.61 -18.88
C VAL A 185 13.65 -18.95 -19.85
N ASN A 186 13.23 -18.74 -21.10
CA ASN A 186 14.06 -18.18 -22.18
C ASN A 186 13.81 -16.68 -22.46
N HIS A 187 12.80 -16.06 -21.84
CA HIS A 187 12.52 -14.62 -21.97
C HIS A 187 12.61 -13.95 -20.60
N PRO A 188 13.37 -12.84 -20.44
CA PRO A 188 13.50 -12.18 -19.16
C PRO A 188 12.18 -11.55 -18.73
N ILE A 189 11.72 -11.93 -17.55
CA ILE A 189 10.56 -11.32 -16.87
C ILE A 189 11.03 -9.99 -16.27
N PRO A 190 10.20 -8.93 -16.28
CA PRO A 190 10.48 -7.75 -15.48
C PRO A 190 10.76 -8.11 -14.02
N ALA A 191 11.81 -7.54 -13.45
CA ALA A 191 12.09 -7.70 -12.02
C ALA A 191 10.96 -7.07 -11.20
N ASN A 192 10.74 -7.58 -9.99
CA ASN A 192 9.93 -6.85 -9.01
C ASN A 192 10.57 -5.47 -8.77
N VAL A 193 9.77 -4.42 -8.79
CA VAL A 193 10.29 -3.06 -8.59
C VAL A 193 9.65 -2.45 -7.35
N THR A 194 10.48 -1.83 -6.52
CA THR A 194 10.01 -1.10 -5.34
C THR A 194 10.67 0.26 -5.26
N VAL A 195 9.85 1.30 -5.21
CA VAL A 195 10.22 2.65 -4.82
C VAL A 195 9.46 2.96 -3.55
N GLN A 196 10.15 3.36 -2.50
CA GLN A 196 9.55 3.62 -1.19
C GLN A 196 10.04 4.95 -0.61
N HIS A 197 9.25 5.51 0.30
CA HIS A 197 9.55 6.65 1.16
C HIS A 197 9.99 7.90 0.41
N LEU A 198 9.32 8.22 -0.71
CA LEU A 198 9.62 9.44 -1.45
C LEU A 198 9.41 10.68 -0.57
N THR A 199 8.25 10.83 0.07
CA THR A 199 7.98 11.97 0.98
C THR A 199 8.15 11.61 2.45
N HIS A 200 7.89 10.38 2.87
CA HIS A 200 7.94 10.01 4.30
C HIS A 200 9.29 10.24 4.99
N ASP A 201 10.42 10.09 4.28
CA ASP A 201 11.75 10.28 4.86
C ASP A 201 12.15 11.75 5.02
N VAL A 202 11.43 12.67 4.37
CA VAL A 202 11.74 14.11 4.37
C VAL A 202 10.62 14.99 4.94
N ALA A 203 9.38 14.50 4.92
CA ALA A 203 8.17 15.24 5.24
C ALA A 203 7.10 14.30 5.83
N PHE A 204 7.31 13.86 7.07
CA PHE A 204 6.31 13.12 7.82
C PHE A 204 5.49 14.10 8.67
N TRP A 205 4.62 14.84 7.98
CA TRP A 205 3.90 16.00 8.52
C TRP A 205 2.44 15.69 8.87
N GLY A 206 1.91 16.44 9.83
CA GLY A 206 0.54 16.37 10.32
C GLY A 206 -0.22 17.68 10.09
N GLN A 207 -1.41 17.78 10.67
CA GLN A 207 -2.31 18.93 10.49
C GLN A 207 -2.50 19.77 11.75
N GLY A 208 -2.15 19.22 12.92
CA GLY A 208 -2.37 19.84 14.22
C GLY A 208 -1.18 20.66 14.72
N SER A 209 -0.90 20.53 16.00
CA SER A 209 0.07 21.31 16.77
C SER A 209 1.41 21.53 16.07
N GLY A 210 1.84 22.79 16.04
CA GLY A 210 3.07 23.21 15.37
C GLY A 210 2.86 23.44 13.88
N TYR A 211 2.31 22.46 13.15
CA TYR A 211 1.99 22.61 11.73
C TYR A 211 0.97 23.74 11.48
N ASN A 212 -0.03 23.86 12.36
CA ASN A 212 -1.10 24.84 12.28
C ASN A 212 -0.79 26.20 12.93
N ALA A 213 0.44 26.45 13.39
CA ALA A 213 0.75 27.60 14.26
C ALA A 213 0.40 28.99 13.66
N HIS A 214 0.39 29.12 12.33
CA HIS A 214 0.05 30.36 11.61
C HIS A 214 -1.32 30.30 10.91
N CYS A 215 -2.11 29.24 11.16
CA CYS A 215 -3.50 29.15 10.73
C CYS A 215 -4.41 30.08 11.54
N PRO A 216 -5.62 30.40 11.06
CA PRO A 216 -6.58 31.18 11.85
C PRO A 216 -6.95 30.45 13.14
N ASP A 217 -7.45 31.21 14.12
CA ASP A 217 -8.02 30.66 15.34
C ASP A 217 -9.08 29.58 15.03
N GLY A 218 -9.04 28.50 15.80
CA GLY A 218 -10.06 27.46 15.78
C GLY A 218 -11.35 27.96 16.42
N ILE A 219 -12.50 27.61 15.86
CA ILE A 219 -13.81 28.04 16.40
C ILE A 219 -14.48 26.89 17.16
N ASN A 220 -14.76 27.09 18.44
CA ASN A 220 -15.57 26.17 19.24
C ASN A 220 -17.06 26.41 18.99
N THR A 221 -17.76 25.48 18.33
CA THR A 221 -19.22 25.49 18.11
C THR A 221 -19.84 24.15 18.55
N PRO A 222 -21.17 24.05 18.75
CA PRO A 222 -21.81 22.85 19.31
C PRO A 222 -21.48 21.51 18.61
N ASN A 223 -21.12 21.55 17.33
CA ASN A 223 -20.68 20.36 16.59
C ASN A 223 -19.21 20.40 16.18
N CYS A 224 -18.48 21.43 16.61
CA CYS A 224 -17.03 21.51 16.53
C CYS A 224 -16.51 21.91 17.91
N ASN A 225 -16.37 20.91 18.77
CA ASN A 225 -15.98 21.12 20.16
C ASN A 225 -14.60 20.49 20.42
N GLY A 226 -13.67 20.73 19.49
CA GLY A 226 -12.30 20.26 19.60
C GLY A 226 -11.51 21.12 20.58
N SER A 227 -10.71 20.49 21.44
CA SER A 227 -9.50 21.15 21.93
C SER A 227 -8.61 21.35 20.71
N PHE A 228 -8.67 22.52 20.07
CA PHE A 228 -7.64 22.88 19.11
C PHE A 228 -6.35 22.99 19.91
N ASP A 229 -5.53 21.95 19.87
CA ASP A 229 -4.20 22.05 20.45
C ASP A 229 -3.49 23.22 19.75
N CYS A 230 -2.97 24.14 20.55
CA CYS A 230 -2.42 25.43 20.11
C CYS A 230 -3.46 26.46 19.60
N SER A 231 -4.76 26.28 19.88
CA SER A 231 -5.88 27.21 19.59
C SER A 231 -6.15 27.53 18.12
N ASN A 232 -5.39 26.96 17.18
CA ASN A 232 -5.51 27.23 15.75
C ASN A 232 -6.30 26.13 15.03
N ALA A 233 -7.06 26.52 14.00
CA ALA A 233 -7.69 25.58 13.09
C ALA A 233 -6.63 24.70 12.41
N PRO A 234 -6.93 23.40 12.16
CA PRO A 234 -5.96 22.50 11.52
C PRO A 234 -5.56 23.00 10.14
N VAL A 235 -4.36 22.62 9.68
CA VAL A 235 -3.82 23.02 8.36
C VAL A 235 -4.73 22.58 7.21
N GLY A 236 -5.29 21.37 7.30
CA GLY A 236 -6.01 20.72 6.21
C GLY A 236 -5.15 19.72 5.44
N CYS A 237 -5.77 18.64 4.96
CA CYS A 237 -5.09 17.55 4.29
C CYS A 237 -4.45 17.96 2.95
N GLY A 238 -5.12 18.84 2.18
CA GLY A 238 -4.61 19.37 0.92
C GLY A 238 -3.31 20.15 1.07
N PRO A 239 -3.25 21.19 1.93
CA PRO A 239 -2.01 21.94 2.14
C PRO A 239 -0.87 21.08 2.69
N VAL A 240 -1.15 20.10 3.57
CA VAL A 240 -0.13 19.14 4.03
C VAL A 240 0.41 18.30 2.86
N ALA A 241 -0.45 17.69 2.05
CA ALA A 241 -0.01 16.86 0.92
C ALA A 241 0.83 17.65 -0.11
N ILE A 242 0.40 18.88 -0.43
CA ILE A 242 1.15 19.79 -1.31
C ILE A 242 2.50 20.15 -0.67
N GLY A 243 2.52 20.48 0.62
CA GLY A 243 3.73 20.81 1.36
C GLY A 243 4.74 19.66 1.39
N GLN A 244 4.27 18.43 1.61
CA GLN A 244 5.12 17.23 1.60
C GLN A 244 5.78 17.02 0.23
N VAL A 245 5.06 17.22 -0.87
CA VAL A 245 5.63 17.11 -2.23
C VAL A 245 6.59 18.25 -2.55
N LEU A 246 6.30 19.50 -2.14
CA LEU A 246 7.23 20.62 -2.28
C LEU A 246 8.53 20.38 -1.50
N ARG A 247 8.41 19.85 -0.27
CA ARG A 247 9.57 19.49 0.57
C ARG A 247 10.43 18.40 -0.06
N TYR A 248 9.81 17.43 -0.74
CA TYR A 248 10.53 16.40 -1.48
C TYR A 248 11.33 16.95 -2.65
N TYR A 249 10.71 17.80 -3.48
CA TYR A 249 11.41 18.42 -4.61
C TYR A 249 12.42 19.48 -4.17
N ALA A 250 12.21 20.10 -3.00
CA ALA A 250 13.06 21.14 -2.41
C ALA A 250 13.47 22.24 -3.42
N ARG A 251 12.56 22.59 -4.34
CA ARG A 251 12.78 23.63 -5.34
C ARG A 251 12.26 24.96 -4.81
N THR A 252 12.97 26.04 -5.12
CA THR A 252 12.54 27.39 -4.75
C THR A 252 11.19 27.73 -5.41
N VAL A 253 10.20 28.13 -4.61
CA VAL A 253 8.85 28.52 -5.07
C VAL A 253 8.36 29.76 -4.33
N ASN A 254 7.54 30.57 -5.02
CA ASN A 254 6.89 31.73 -4.42
C ASN A 254 5.45 31.39 -4.04
N ILE A 255 5.06 31.62 -2.79
CA ILE A 255 3.71 31.33 -2.28
C ILE A 255 3.31 32.48 -1.35
N GLY A 256 2.16 33.12 -1.61
CA GLY A 256 1.64 34.18 -0.74
C GLY A 256 2.54 35.41 -0.58
N GLY A 257 3.45 35.67 -1.54
CA GLY A 257 4.46 36.74 -1.44
C GLY A 257 5.76 36.32 -0.75
N THR A 258 5.84 35.11 -0.22
CA THR A 258 7.03 34.53 0.41
C THR A 258 7.79 33.66 -0.59
N SER A 259 9.12 33.86 -0.69
CA SER A 259 10.01 32.99 -1.47
C SER A 259 10.56 31.86 -0.60
N TYR A 260 9.95 30.68 -0.69
CA TYR A 260 10.43 29.48 -0.01
C TYR A 260 11.60 28.90 -0.80
N THR A 261 12.82 29.09 -0.29
CA THR A 261 14.05 28.66 -0.98
C THR A 261 14.34 27.16 -0.78
N THR A 262 15.18 26.59 -1.63
CA THR A 262 15.71 25.22 -1.44
C THR A 262 16.35 25.02 -0.06
N GLN A 263 17.06 26.02 0.46
CA GLN A 263 17.65 25.96 1.79
C GLN A 263 16.58 25.90 2.88
N MET A 264 15.50 26.69 2.75
CA MET A 264 14.38 26.67 3.69
C MET A 264 13.70 25.30 3.69
N PHE A 265 13.39 24.73 2.51
CA PHE A 265 12.83 23.38 2.42
C PHE A 265 13.74 22.35 3.09
N ASN A 266 15.03 22.34 2.76
CA ASN A 266 15.97 21.38 3.33
C ASN A 266 16.15 21.53 4.84
N ALA A 267 15.97 22.73 5.37
CA ALA A 267 16.03 22.99 6.81
C ALA A 267 14.77 22.50 7.55
N MET A 268 13.59 22.52 6.92
CA MET A 268 12.33 22.07 7.54
C MET A 268 12.47 20.64 8.06
N PRO A 269 12.05 20.39 9.32
CA PRO A 269 12.25 19.08 9.93
C PRO A 269 11.32 18.05 9.29
N ARG A 270 11.76 16.79 9.33
CA ARG A 270 10.93 15.65 8.90
C ARG A 270 9.63 15.55 9.73
N LEU A 271 9.72 15.82 11.03
CA LEU A 271 8.64 15.80 12.02
C LEU A 271 8.70 17.09 12.83
N HIS A 272 7.56 17.75 13.05
CA HIS A 272 7.51 18.91 13.94
C HIS A 272 7.57 18.48 15.41
N SER A 273 8.19 19.29 16.27
CA SER A 273 8.26 19.08 17.73
C SER A 273 6.92 19.21 18.48
N GLY A 274 5.84 19.62 17.81
CA GLY A 274 4.57 20.01 18.45
C GLY A 274 4.58 21.38 19.14
N THR A 275 5.65 22.18 19.03
CA THR A 275 5.70 23.54 19.61
C THR A 275 4.61 24.43 19.02
N CYS A 276 3.71 24.95 19.86
CA CYS A 276 2.53 25.72 19.41
C CYS A 276 2.82 27.05 18.71
N ALA A 277 3.92 27.70 19.08
CA ALA A 277 4.31 29.00 18.54
C ALA A 277 5.80 28.96 18.18
N PRO A 278 6.18 28.22 17.12
CA PRO A 278 7.57 28.19 16.67
C PRO A 278 7.97 29.59 16.20
N ALA A 279 9.18 30.03 16.54
CA ALA A 279 9.64 31.37 16.18
C ALA A 279 9.78 31.54 14.65
N ASP A 280 9.41 32.72 14.14
CA ASP A 280 9.55 33.04 12.73
C ASP A 280 11.01 32.92 12.25
N GLY A 281 11.20 32.52 11.01
CA GLY A 281 12.53 32.32 10.42
C GLY A 281 13.26 31.05 10.89
N THR A 282 12.75 30.33 11.88
CA THR A 282 13.24 28.99 12.24
C THR A 282 12.73 27.93 11.26
N PRO A 283 13.35 26.75 11.18
CA PRO A 283 12.83 25.65 10.34
C PRO A 283 11.38 25.26 10.61
N GLU A 284 10.98 25.23 11.89
CA GLU A 284 9.60 24.92 12.31
C GLU A 284 8.63 26.06 11.97
N GLY A 285 9.04 27.31 12.22
CA GLY A 285 8.23 28.48 11.85
C GLY A 285 8.05 28.60 10.33
N ASN A 286 9.10 28.31 9.56
CA ASN A 286 9.01 28.29 8.09
C ASN A 286 8.08 27.18 7.59
N LEU A 287 8.04 26.03 8.27
CA LEU A 287 7.13 24.93 7.95
C LEU A 287 5.67 25.35 8.17
N SER A 288 5.34 25.91 9.33
CA SER A 288 3.97 26.35 9.62
C SER A 288 3.52 27.51 8.72
N HIS A 289 4.41 28.47 8.40
CA HIS A 289 4.16 29.50 7.40
C HIS A 289 3.91 28.91 6.00
N LEU A 290 4.75 27.96 5.57
CA LEU A 290 4.60 27.28 4.28
C LEU A 290 3.20 26.66 4.16
N LEU A 291 2.81 25.87 5.16
CA LEU A 291 1.53 25.17 5.17
C LEU A 291 0.35 26.15 5.16
N ARG A 292 0.46 27.25 5.91
CA ARG A 292 -0.54 28.32 5.90
C ARG A 292 -0.65 29.01 4.53
N ASP A 293 0.47 29.36 3.92
CA ASP A 293 0.51 30.08 2.65
C ASP A 293 0.04 29.18 1.49
N ILE A 294 0.33 27.88 1.54
CA ILE A 294 -0.28 26.90 0.64
C ILE A 294 -1.80 26.92 0.83
N GLY A 295 -2.28 26.84 2.07
CA GLY A 295 -3.72 26.91 2.40
C GLY A 295 -4.40 28.12 1.77
N LYS A 296 -3.82 29.32 1.93
CA LYS A 296 -4.32 30.54 1.26
C LYS A 296 -4.32 30.41 -0.26
N SER A 297 -3.28 29.84 -0.85
CA SER A 297 -3.14 29.74 -2.30
C SER A 297 -4.08 28.72 -2.95
N VAL A 298 -4.61 27.76 -2.18
CA VAL A 298 -5.59 26.77 -2.66
C VAL A 298 -7.00 27.07 -2.18
N ASP A 299 -7.24 28.31 -1.74
CA ASP A 299 -8.53 28.80 -1.22
C ASP A 299 -9.06 27.90 -0.09
N ALA A 300 -8.18 27.50 0.82
CA ALA A 300 -8.55 26.64 1.94
C ALA A 300 -9.52 27.38 2.89
N THR A 301 -10.69 26.79 3.09
CA THR A 301 -11.70 27.23 4.05
C THR A 301 -11.39 26.59 5.39
N TYR A 302 -11.08 27.41 6.40
CA TYR A 302 -10.82 26.94 7.77
C TYR A 302 -12.11 26.91 8.57
N ASN A 303 -12.15 26.08 9.63
CA ASN A 303 -13.33 25.96 10.50
C ASN A 303 -14.61 25.59 9.75
N THR A 304 -14.51 24.67 8.80
CA THR A 304 -15.59 24.44 7.83
C THR A 304 -16.79 23.71 8.45
N LEU A 305 -17.95 24.37 8.41
CA LEU A 305 -19.25 23.87 8.89
C LEU A 305 -20.27 23.85 7.74
N VAL A 306 -21.19 22.87 7.74
CA VAL A 306 -22.35 22.85 6.83
C VAL A 306 -23.31 23.98 7.26
N PRO A 307 -23.53 25.03 6.44
CA PRO A 307 -24.16 26.27 6.90
C PRO A 307 -25.58 26.14 7.46
N PHE A 308 -26.37 25.15 7.00
CA PHE A 308 -27.77 24.97 7.42
C PHE A 308 -27.94 24.04 8.62
N LEU A 309 -26.97 23.16 8.89
CA LEU A 309 -27.08 22.11 9.90
C LEU A 309 -26.08 22.29 11.06
N GLY A 310 -25.10 23.18 10.89
CA GLY A 310 -24.02 23.38 11.85
C GLY A 310 -23.12 22.16 12.02
N ILE A 311 -23.20 21.15 11.14
CA ILE A 311 -22.42 19.90 11.22
C ILE A 311 -21.04 20.12 10.58
N PRO A 312 -19.94 19.61 11.14
CA PRO A 312 -18.64 19.60 10.50
C PRO A 312 -18.69 19.04 9.09
N MET A 313 -17.97 19.68 8.17
CA MET A 313 -17.81 19.20 6.80
C MET A 313 -16.75 18.09 6.68
N SER A 314 -16.37 17.44 7.77
CA SER A 314 -15.89 16.04 7.80
C SER A 314 -16.04 15.41 9.18
N GLY A 315 -16.16 14.08 9.20
CA GLY A 315 -16.68 13.27 10.31
C GLY A 315 -15.99 13.37 11.68
N SER A 316 -15.03 14.28 11.89
CA SER A 316 -14.26 14.41 13.13
C SER A 316 -14.04 15.86 13.64
N GLY A 317 -14.87 16.84 13.27
CA GLY A 317 -14.81 18.20 13.88
C GLY A 317 -14.38 19.30 12.91
N CYS A 318 -14.13 20.53 13.37
CA CYS A 318 -13.78 21.66 12.48
C CYS A 318 -12.54 21.35 11.64
N GLN A 319 -12.75 21.18 10.34
CA GLN A 319 -11.70 20.77 9.43
C GLN A 319 -11.46 21.87 8.40
N THR A 320 -10.27 21.84 7.82
CA THR A 320 -9.88 22.78 6.78
C THR A 320 -10.07 22.12 5.42
N TRP A 321 -10.93 22.74 4.61
CA TRP A 321 -11.32 22.23 3.31
C TRP A 321 -10.56 22.95 2.21
N SER A 322 -10.01 22.21 1.25
CA SER A 322 -9.40 22.77 0.04
C SER A 322 -10.03 22.13 -1.20
N GLN A 323 -10.29 22.93 -2.23
CA GLN A 323 -10.88 22.42 -3.47
C GLN A 323 -9.88 21.50 -4.20
N PRO A 324 -10.27 20.28 -4.60
CA PRO A 324 -9.34 19.33 -5.23
C PRO A 324 -8.72 19.86 -6.53
N GLY A 325 -9.52 20.51 -7.39
CA GLY A 325 -9.04 21.10 -8.66
C GLY A 325 -8.07 22.28 -8.51
N LYS A 326 -7.72 22.70 -7.29
CA LYS A 326 -6.71 23.73 -7.05
C LYS A 326 -5.30 23.14 -6.88
N THR A 327 -5.17 21.82 -6.74
CA THR A 327 -3.88 21.16 -6.49
C THR A 327 -2.95 21.24 -7.71
N ASP A 328 -3.42 20.84 -8.89
CA ASP A 328 -2.65 20.95 -10.13
C ASP A 328 -2.42 22.39 -10.56
N ASP A 329 -3.44 23.25 -10.46
CA ASP A 329 -3.30 24.71 -10.68
C ASP A 329 -2.18 25.32 -9.81
N PHE A 330 -2.12 24.93 -8.53
CA PHE A 330 -1.09 25.40 -7.60
C PHE A 330 0.32 25.07 -8.08
N PHE A 331 0.55 23.85 -8.58
CA PHE A 331 1.85 23.42 -9.09
C PHE A 331 2.16 24.01 -10.47
N ALA A 332 1.18 24.04 -11.37
CA ALA A 332 1.32 24.57 -12.73
C ALA A 332 1.75 26.05 -12.71
N THR A 333 1.09 26.86 -11.87
CA THR A 333 1.43 28.28 -11.69
C THR A 333 2.79 28.52 -11.05
N ARG A 334 3.46 27.47 -10.55
CA ARG A 334 4.79 27.50 -9.91
C ARG A 334 5.86 26.78 -10.72
N GLY A 335 5.59 26.57 -12.01
CA GLY A 335 6.57 26.06 -12.96
C GLY A 335 6.81 24.56 -12.84
N PHE A 336 5.83 23.80 -12.37
CA PHE A 336 5.77 22.35 -12.52
C PHE A 336 4.85 22.02 -13.70
N THR A 337 5.05 20.85 -14.30
CA THR A 337 4.01 20.22 -15.12
C THR A 337 3.10 19.45 -14.18
N ALA A 338 1.81 19.80 -14.13
CA ALA A 338 0.83 19.16 -13.26
C ALA A 338 -0.51 18.92 -13.98
N PHE A 339 -1.13 17.77 -13.73
CA PHE A 339 -2.45 17.40 -14.26
C PHE A 339 -3.08 16.28 -13.40
N ASP A 340 -4.41 16.19 -13.41
CA ASP A 340 -5.15 15.12 -12.74
C ASP A 340 -5.51 13.95 -13.68
N LEU A 341 -5.71 12.78 -13.08
CA LEU A 341 -6.16 11.55 -13.72
C LEU A 341 -7.24 10.90 -12.86
N ASP A 342 -8.24 10.28 -13.48
CA ASP A 342 -9.13 9.37 -12.77
C ASP A 342 -8.32 8.20 -12.20
N PHE A 343 -8.33 8.06 -10.88
CA PHE A 343 -7.45 7.12 -10.19
C PHE A 343 -7.72 5.69 -10.68
N PHE A 344 -8.96 5.21 -10.59
CA PHE A 344 -9.29 3.81 -10.89
C PHE A 344 -9.39 3.45 -12.39
N ASN A 345 -9.18 4.40 -13.29
CA ASN A 345 -9.14 4.11 -14.71
C ASN A 345 -7.90 3.24 -15.04
N ALA A 346 -8.14 2.11 -15.73
CA ALA A 346 -7.09 1.11 -15.98
C ALA A 346 -5.89 1.65 -16.78
N SER A 347 -6.11 2.53 -17.77
CA SER A 347 -5.00 3.16 -18.49
C SER A 347 -4.23 4.16 -17.61
N ASN A 348 -4.91 4.87 -16.72
CA ASN A 348 -4.28 5.87 -15.85
C ASN A 348 -3.40 5.24 -14.76
N GLN A 349 -3.75 4.03 -14.27
CA GLN A 349 -2.95 3.28 -13.30
C GLN A 349 -1.51 3.06 -13.78
N THR A 350 -1.30 2.87 -15.10
CA THR A 350 0.05 2.75 -15.67
C THR A 350 0.82 4.07 -15.54
N THR A 351 0.17 5.21 -15.80
CA THR A 351 0.79 6.54 -15.65
C THR A 351 1.15 6.84 -14.20
N ILE A 352 0.25 6.54 -13.25
CA ILE A 352 0.49 6.70 -11.82
C ILE A 352 1.69 5.86 -11.38
N LYS A 353 1.72 4.58 -11.75
CA LYS A 353 2.85 3.68 -11.49
C LYS A 353 4.15 4.24 -12.05
N ASN A 354 4.16 4.63 -13.32
CA ASN A 354 5.36 5.14 -14.00
C ASN A 354 5.88 6.44 -13.36
N SER A 355 4.98 7.31 -12.86
CA SER A 355 5.38 8.49 -12.08
C SER A 355 6.16 8.08 -10.83
N LEU A 356 5.65 7.13 -10.06
CA LEU A 356 6.29 6.65 -8.83
C LEU A 356 7.61 5.93 -9.12
N LEU A 357 7.67 5.11 -10.18
CA LEU A 357 8.91 4.48 -10.66
C LEU A 357 9.96 5.51 -11.08
N ALA A 358 9.53 6.65 -11.64
CA ALA A 358 10.38 7.79 -11.93
C ALA A 358 10.72 8.65 -10.69
N ARG A 359 10.43 8.14 -9.48
CA ARG A 359 10.64 8.81 -8.18
C ARG A 359 9.89 10.14 -8.08
N ARG A 360 8.67 10.21 -8.61
CA ARG A 360 7.79 11.38 -8.53
C ARG A 360 6.56 11.03 -7.68
N PRO A 361 6.46 11.55 -6.44
CA PRO A 361 5.31 11.28 -5.59
C PRO A 361 4.02 11.80 -6.23
N VAL A 362 2.91 11.14 -5.93
CA VAL A 362 1.60 11.44 -6.52
C VAL A 362 0.68 11.90 -5.40
N ILE A 363 0.05 13.06 -5.57
CA ILE A 363 -1.01 13.49 -4.63
C ILE A 363 -2.29 12.79 -5.06
N VAL A 364 -3.07 12.29 -4.11
CA VAL A 364 -4.36 11.66 -4.37
C VAL A 364 -5.44 12.42 -3.62
N TYR A 365 -6.53 12.71 -4.32
CA TYR A 365 -7.80 13.10 -3.72
C TYR A 365 -8.74 11.90 -3.76
N GLY A 366 -9.51 11.71 -2.70
CA GLY A 366 -10.60 10.74 -2.71
C GLY A 366 -11.81 11.19 -1.92
N SER A 367 -12.98 10.73 -2.35
CA SER A 367 -14.24 10.83 -1.61
C SER A 367 -15.17 9.65 -1.89
N ASN A 368 -15.98 9.27 -0.90
CA ASN A 368 -16.98 8.19 -1.02
C ASN A 368 -18.37 8.69 -1.50
N CYS A 369 -18.51 9.97 -1.84
CA CYS A 369 -19.78 10.55 -2.29
C CYS A 369 -19.54 11.71 -3.27
N SER A 370 -20.39 11.84 -4.29
CA SER A 370 -20.24 12.87 -5.32
C SER A 370 -20.67 14.27 -4.87
N THR A 371 -21.43 14.37 -3.77
CA THR A 371 -22.06 15.61 -3.30
C THR A 371 -21.82 15.92 -1.83
N CYS A 372 -21.15 15.03 -1.08
CA CYS A 372 -20.96 15.21 0.35
C CYS A 372 -19.51 15.60 0.67
N LEU A 373 -19.34 16.84 1.11
CA LEU A 373 -18.07 17.36 1.58
C LEU A 373 -17.49 16.62 2.83
N PRO A 374 -18.31 15.97 3.69
CA PRO A 374 -17.86 15.24 4.88
C PRO A 374 -16.82 14.12 4.74
N ASN A 375 -16.74 13.48 3.59
CA ASN A 375 -15.96 12.26 3.44
C ASN A 375 -14.98 12.42 2.29
N MET A 376 -14.06 13.38 2.43
CA MET A 376 -12.97 13.56 1.50
C MET A 376 -11.63 13.60 2.19
N HIS A 377 -10.58 13.18 1.47
CA HIS A 377 -9.21 13.27 1.93
C HIS A 377 -8.27 13.59 0.77
N ILE A 378 -7.17 14.27 1.08
CA ILE A 378 -6.05 14.47 0.16
C ILE A 378 -4.79 13.95 0.84
N TRP A 379 -4.06 13.08 0.18
CA TRP A 379 -2.85 12.46 0.73
C TRP A 379 -1.80 12.23 -0.36
N VAL A 380 -0.64 11.68 0.01
CA VAL A 380 0.44 11.38 -0.93
C VAL A 380 0.63 9.89 -1.07
N ILE A 381 0.64 9.39 -2.30
CA ILE A 381 1.29 8.12 -2.63
C ILE A 381 2.77 8.39 -2.76
N ASP A 382 3.55 7.84 -1.84
CA ASP A 382 4.98 8.11 -1.70
C ASP A 382 5.85 6.89 -2.04
N GLY A 383 5.24 5.85 -2.62
CA GLY A 383 5.93 4.66 -3.08
C GLY A 383 5.05 3.74 -3.92
N VAL A 384 5.69 2.86 -4.67
CA VAL A 384 5.05 1.79 -5.44
C VAL A 384 5.87 0.50 -5.32
N GLN A 385 5.17 -0.61 -5.15
CA GLN A 385 5.72 -1.94 -5.21
C GLN A 385 4.96 -2.71 -6.29
N ASP A 386 5.66 -3.09 -7.35
CA ASP A 386 5.13 -3.87 -8.47
C ASP A 386 5.71 -5.30 -8.39
N LEU A 387 4.83 -6.26 -8.09
CA LEU A 387 5.18 -7.66 -7.90
C LEU A 387 4.78 -8.47 -9.13
N HIS A 388 5.76 -8.99 -9.86
CA HIS A 388 5.60 -9.82 -11.03
C HIS A 388 5.64 -11.31 -10.66
N ALA A 389 4.65 -12.05 -11.13
CA ALA A 389 4.56 -13.49 -11.02
C ALA A 389 4.14 -14.12 -12.36
N ILE A 390 4.62 -15.33 -12.62
CA ILE A 390 4.11 -16.16 -13.71
C ILE A 390 3.18 -17.20 -13.12
N TYR A 391 2.07 -17.41 -13.80
CA TYR A 391 1.11 -18.44 -13.48
C TYR A 391 0.77 -19.27 -14.69
N THR A 392 0.34 -20.51 -14.45
CA THR A 392 -0.33 -21.34 -15.47
C THR A 392 -1.83 -21.30 -15.25
N ASN A 393 -2.60 -21.13 -16.32
CA ASN A 393 -4.06 -21.25 -16.26
C ASN A 393 -4.52 -22.71 -16.33
N GLN A 394 -5.84 -22.92 -16.22
CA GLN A 394 -6.46 -24.26 -16.19
C GLN A 394 -6.21 -25.09 -17.47
N GLN A 395 -5.87 -24.44 -18.58
CA GLN A 395 -5.60 -25.07 -19.86
C GLN A 395 -4.10 -25.29 -20.10
N GLY A 396 -3.24 -24.97 -19.13
CA GLY A 396 -1.79 -25.12 -19.27
C GLY A 396 -1.09 -23.92 -19.92
N TYR A 397 -1.80 -22.81 -20.21
CA TYR A 397 -1.17 -21.61 -20.76
C TYR A 397 -0.55 -20.76 -19.64
N CYS A 398 0.72 -20.42 -19.83
CA CYS A 398 1.43 -19.52 -18.94
C CYS A 398 1.04 -18.07 -19.24
N TYR A 399 0.88 -17.26 -18.20
CA TYR A 399 0.65 -15.83 -18.28
C TYR A 399 1.37 -15.10 -17.15
N GLU A 400 1.74 -13.85 -17.41
CA GLU A 400 2.31 -12.95 -16.41
C GLU A 400 1.19 -12.20 -15.69
N HIS A 401 1.37 -12.00 -14.38
CA HIS A 401 0.51 -11.16 -13.55
C HIS A 401 1.36 -10.20 -12.73
N SER A 402 0.89 -8.96 -12.64
CA SER A 402 1.48 -7.92 -11.82
C SER A 402 0.49 -7.53 -10.72
N SER A 403 0.98 -7.50 -9.48
CA SER A 403 0.26 -7.04 -8.29
C SER A 403 0.92 -5.77 -7.78
N VAL A 404 0.19 -4.66 -7.83
CA VAL A 404 0.69 -3.34 -7.40
C VAL A 404 0.20 -3.00 -6.00
N LEU A 405 1.11 -2.51 -5.16
CA LEU A 405 0.84 -1.90 -3.86
C LEU A 405 1.37 -0.47 -3.87
N TYR A 406 0.62 0.43 -3.26
CA TYR A 406 1.00 1.83 -3.12
C TYR A 406 1.34 2.15 -1.67
N GLN A 407 2.48 2.80 -1.46
CA GLN A 407 2.85 3.29 -0.14
C GLN A 407 2.17 4.64 0.12
N MET A 408 1.53 4.75 1.27
CA MET A 408 0.71 5.91 1.62
C MET A 408 1.36 6.73 2.72
N ASN A 409 1.51 8.03 2.47
CA ASN A 409 1.72 9.06 3.48
C ASN A 409 0.42 9.84 3.63
N TRP A 410 -0.32 9.55 4.71
CA TRP A 410 -1.66 10.07 4.91
C TRP A 410 -1.72 11.55 5.33
N GLY A 411 -0.59 12.16 5.70
CA GLY A 411 -0.55 13.52 6.26
C GLY A 411 -1.04 13.60 7.71
N TRP A 412 -0.83 12.53 8.49
CA TRP A 412 -1.33 12.35 9.86
C TRP A 412 -0.18 12.00 10.81
N ALA A 413 0.87 12.83 10.87
CA ALA A 413 2.04 12.54 11.70
C ALA A 413 1.76 12.40 13.20
N ASP A 414 0.68 13.01 13.68
CA ASP A 414 0.23 12.95 15.08
C ASP A 414 -0.29 11.55 15.46
N ASP A 415 -0.68 10.74 14.46
CA ASP A 415 -1.03 9.32 14.59
C ASP A 415 -0.28 8.51 13.53
N PRO A 416 0.99 8.13 13.79
CA PRO A 416 1.83 7.47 12.80
C PRO A 416 1.40 6.05 12.46
N GLN A 417 0.41 5.53 13.17
CA GLN A 417 -0.22 4.25 12.87
C GLN A 417 -0.82 4.31 11.45
N ASN A 418 -0.97 3.15 10.81
CA ASN A 418 -1.63 3.04 9.50
C ASN A 418 -0.86 3.53 8.26
N ASN A 419 0.34 4.11 8.37
CA ASN A 419 1.19 4.25 7.18
C ASN A 419 1.71 2.88 6.74
N GLY A 420 1.72 2.63 5.43
CA GLY A 420 2.06 1.32 4.90
C GLY A 420 1.76 1.19 3.42
N TRP A 421 1.81 -0.05 2.95
CA TRP A 421 1.53 -0.48 1.60
C TRP A 421 0.08 -0.93 1.47
N PHE A 422 -0.66 -0.41 0.51
CA PHE A 422 -2.08 -0.66 0.33
C PHE A 422 -2.41 -1.11 -1.10
N SER A 423 -3.24 -2.14 -1.23
CA SER A 423 -3.79 -2.57 -2.52
C SER A 423 -4.99 -1.71 -2.88
N TYR A 424 -5.01 -1.22 -4.12
CA TYR A 424 -6.12 -0.48 -4.73
C TYR A 424 -6.60 -1.09 -6.05
N THR A 425 -5.90 -2.08 -6.56
CA THR A 425 -6.20 -2.76 -7.82
C THR A 425 -6.22 -4.26 -7.61
N GLY A 426 -6.94 -4.98 -8.48
CA GLY A 426 -6.92 -6.44 -8.46
C GLY A 426 -7.61 -7.09 -7.25
N ILE A 427 -8.37 -6.35 -6.44
CA ILE A 427 -8.93 -6.86 -5.17
C ILE A 427 -9.78 -8.12 -5.40
N VAL A 428 -10.63 -8.14 -6.43
CA VAL A 428 -11.44 -9.33 -6.81
C VAL A 428 -11.00 -9.92 -8.16
N GLY A 429 -9.80 -9.60 -8.64
CA GLY A 429 -9.29 -9.97 -9.96
C GLY A 429 -9.36 -8.86 -11.00
N SER A 430 -9.61 -9.20 -12.28
CA SER A 430 -9.58 -8.21 -13.37
C SER A 430 -10.74 -7.22 -13.28
N GLY A 431 -10.41 -5.94 -13.07
CA GLY A 431 -11.35 -4.81 -13.07
C GLY A 431 -11.52 -4.18 -11.69
N THR A 432 -11.43 -2.85 -11.64
CA THR A 432 -11.85 -2.08 -10.46
C THR A 432 -13.37 -1.92 -10.56
N LEU A 433 -14.11 -2.60 -9.69
CA LEU A 433 -15.59 -2.52 -9.68
C LEU A 433 -16.11 -1.39 -8.78
N TYR A 434 -15.20 -0.66 -8.12
CA TYR A 434 -15.53 0.54 -7.37
C TYR A 434 -15.72 1.71 -8.34
N ASN A 435 -16.97 2.12 -8.52
CA ASN A 435 -17.29 3.37 -9.19
C ASN A 435 -16.99 4.53 -8.23
N SER A 436 -15.73 4.96 -8.15
CA SER A 436 -15.48 6.33 -7.72
C SER A 436 -15.01 7.16 -8.90
N SER A 437 -16.00 7.79 -9.53
CA SER A 437 -15.84 9.10 -10.16
C SER A 437 -15.18 10.16 -9.25
N ASN A 438 -14.88 9.83 -7.99
CA ASN A 438 -14.49 10.74 -6.92
C ASN A 438 -13.07 10.49 -6.39
N MET A 439 -12.25 9.64 -7.05
CA MET A 439 -10.82 9.53 -6.74
C MET A 439 -9.97 10.01 -7.92
N LYS A 440 -9.06 10.96 -7.63
CA LYS A 440 -8.18 11.61 -8.60
C LYS A 440 -6.73 11.49 -8.17
N ALA A 441 -5.84 11.26 -9.13
CA ALA A 441 -4.40 11.27 -8.93
C ALA A 441 -3.80 12.49 -9.63
N TYR A 442 -3.02 13.29 -8.92
CA TYR A 442 -2.33 14.47 -9.45
C TYR A 442 -0.88 14.11 -9.73
N ILE A 443 -0.53 14.10 -11.01
CA ILE A 443 0.84 13.86 -11.48
C ILE A 443 1.58 15.17 -11.46
N ILE A 444 2.68 15.24 -10.71
CA ILE A 444 3.46 16.47 -10.52
C ILE A 444 4.89 16.22 -10.96
N THR A 445 5.34 16.94 -11.99
CA THR A 445 6.68 16.84 -12.55
C THR A 445 7.40 18.18 -12.44
N PRO A 446 8.59 18.25 -11.82
CA PRO A 446 9.39 19.46 -11.87
C PRO A 446 9.89 19.67 -13.31
N ASN A 447 9.80 20.92 -13.80
CA ASN A 447 10.31 21.31 -15.11
C ASN A 447 11.83 21.48 -15.12
#